data_AF-A0A0K0FA62-F1
#
_entry.id   AF-A0A0K0FA62-F1
#
_cell.length_a   1.000
_cell.length_b   1.000
_cell.length_c   1.000
_cell.angle_alpha   90.00
_cell.angle_beta   90.00
_cell.angle_gamma   90.00
#
_symmetry.space_group_name_H-M   'P 1'
#
loop_
_entity.id
_entity.type
_entity.pdbx_description
1 polymer ?
#
loop_
_entity_poly.entity_id
_entity_poly.type
_entity_poly.pdbx_seq_one_letter_code
_entity_poly.pdbx_strand_id
1 'polypeptide(L)'
;MNECFDEAFGGYWEVDDSYEERPKVERLDIKTFQNFKCSESWFLDNVKICDLLRNDDLDERDVNYYKASYFCYRDDKIKSYNVFKKLLETDVSPAMKYSHLTSIFKLSLDEGILDFNELKDILFNKITNCVKSLGEQIGVWEMTALLFGKCGISCEKEHLRSLILLTSINDFSSYWLLFDQLKGVSGNNFYLGCRCRALQLLLNEAEASKGFLKDIKTEKYYKLRNELVEEYGEKRIDEASKEMCKDILNIHTEKVEELPPPHACKMDGCLKTDEQINLMINNFISRYPFIFIDSNLPSP
;
A
#
# COMPACT_ATOMS: atom_id res chain seq x y z
N MET A 1 16.46 -8.45 39.60
CA MET A 1 17.01 -9.28 38.51
C MET A 1 16.12 -10.53 38.46
N ASN A 2 15.41 -10.73 37.35
CA ASN A 2 14.42 -11.80 37.06
C ASN A 2 12.92 -11.53 37.27
N GLU A 3 12.38 -10.36 36.92
CA GLU A 3 10.92 -10.17 36.77
C GLU A 3 10.52 -9.25 35.60
N CYS A 4 11.30 -9.20 34.52
CA CYS A 4 11.00 -8.27 33.40
C CYS A 4 11.27 -8.86 32.00
N PHE A 5 11.22 -10.18 31.86
CA PHE A 5 11.49 -10.86 30.57
C PHE A 5 10.29 -11.61 29.98
N ASP A 6 9.19 -11.77 30.73
CA ASP A 6 8.06 -12.60 30.29
C ASP A 6 6.85 -11.80 29.75
N GLU A 7 6.88 -10.46 29.74
CA GLU A 7 5.80 -9.63 29.16
C GLU A 7 6.08 -9.14 27.73
N ALA A 8 7.26 -9.43 27.17
CA ALA A 8 7.65 -8.97 25.83
C ALA A 8 7.21 -9.90 24.68
N PHE A 9 6.83 -11.16 24.98
CA PHE A 9 6.35 -12.11 23.98
C PHE A 9 5.28 -13.02 24.58
N GLY A 10 4.02 -12.77 24.20
CA GLY A 10 2.92 -13.69 24.51
C GLY A 10 2.02 -13.20 25.64
N GLY A 11 1.33 -12.09 25.43
CA GLY A 11 0.01 -11.96 26.05
C GLY A 11 -0.80 -13.20 25.68
N TYR A 12 -1.51 -13.77 26.66
CA TYR A 12 -2.43 -14.88 26.46
C TYR A 12 -3.43 -14.46 25.37
N TRP A 13 -3.13 -14.81 24.13
CA TRP A 13 -4.14 -14.94 23.11
C TRP A 13 -5.02 -16.08 23.62
N GLU A 14 -6.13 -15.73 24.27
CA GLU A 14 -7.29 -16.60 24.21
C GLU A 14 -7.63 -16.69 22.72
N VAL A 15 -6.96 -17.63 22.06
CA VAL A 15 -7.47 -18.22 20.84
C VAL A 15 -8.80 -18.77 21.27
N ASP A 16 -9.87 -18.16 20.77
CA ASP A 16 -11.20 -18.73 20.87
C ASP A 16 -11.14 -20.06 20.10
N ASP A 17 -10.71 -21.11 20.78
CA ASP A 17 -10.59 -22.50 20.32
C ASP A 17 -11.98 -23.13 20.16
N SER A 18 -13.02 -22.32 19.94
CA SER A 18 -14.33 -22.78 19.49
C SER A 18 -14.40 -22.93 17.96
N TYR A 19 -13.26 -23.20 17.31
CA TYR A 19 -13.31 -23.87 16.01
C TYR A 19 -13.86 -25.27 16.25
N GLU A 20 -15.16 -25.46 15.97
CA GLU A 20 -15.69 -26.80 15.68
C GLU A 20 -14.65 -27.52 14.83
N GLU A 21 -14.18 -28.69 15.27
CA GLU A 21 -13.20 -29.50 14.55
C GLU A 21 -13.77 -29.78 13.15
N ARG A 22 -13.42 -28.92 12.18
CA ARG A 22 -13.78 -29.16 10.80
C ARG A 22 -13.15 -30.49 10.41
N PRO A 23 -13.87 -31.38 9.71
CA PRO A 23 -13.31 -32.63 9.25
C PRO A 23 -11.98 -32.33 8.55
N LYS A 24 -10.91 -33.01 8.99
CA LYS A 24 -9.57 -32.83 8.42
C LYS A 24 -9.67 -33.09 6.92
N VAL A 25 -9.61 -32.02 6.13
CA VAL A 25 -9.54 -32.12 4.67
C VAL A 25 -8.37 -33.05 4.36
N GLU A 26 -8.62 -34.12 3.62
CA GLU A 26 -7.56 -35.02 3.18
C GLU A 26 -6.52 -34.19 2.45
N ARG A 27 -5.29 -34.16 3.00
CA ARG A 27 -4.18 -33.45 2.35
C ARG A 27 -3.97 -34.09 0.99
N LEU A 28 -4.13 -33.31 -0.07
CA LEU A 28 -3.77 -33.69 -1.43
C LEU A 28 -2.36 -34.30 -1.44
N ASP A 29 -2.27 -35.61 -1.73
CA ASP A 29 -1.00 -36.29 -1.94
C ASP A 29 -0.46 -35.89 -3.31
N ILE A 30 0.80 -35.43 -3.37
CA ILE A 30 1.49 -35.09 -4.63
C ILE A 30 1.43 -36.27 -5.61
N LYS A 31 1.37 -37.52 -5.11
CA LYS A 31 1.28 -38.73 -5.93
C LYS A 31 -0.12 -38.95 -6.54
N THR A 32 -1.17 -38.39 -5.94
CA THR A 32 -2.55 -38.50 -6.43
C THR A 32 -3.03 -37.25 -7.16
N PHE A 33 -2.28 -36.15 -7.07
CA PHE A 33 -2.56 -34.92 -7.80
C PHE A 33 -2.50 -35.17 -9.32
N GLN A 34 -3.67 -35.12 -9.97
CA GLN A 34 -3.77 -35.14 -11.42
C GLN A 34 -3.94 -33.72 -11.94
N ASN A 35 -3.03 -33.29 -12.80
CA ASN A 35 -3.20 -32.06 -13.57
C ASN A 35 -4.45 -32.18 -14.45
N PHE A 36 -5.50 -31.42 -14.15
CA PHE A 36 -6.63 -31.25 -15.05
C PHE A 36 -6.53 -29.89 -15.73
N LYS A 37 -6.73 -29.88 -17.05
CA LYS A 37 -6.83 -28.63 -17.82
C LYS A 37 -8.29 -28.19 -17.83
N CYS A 38 -8.56 -27.04 -17.22
CA CYS A 38 -9.84 -26.36 -17.35
C CYS A 38 -9.78 -25.23 -18.37
N SER A 39 -10.94 -24.88 -18.94
CA SER A 39 -11.10 -23.64 -19.71
C SER A 39 -10.87 -22.42 -18.81
N GLU A 40 -10.40 -21.31 -19.36
CA GLU A 40 -10.05 -20.10 -18.61
C GLU A 40 -11.18 -19.57 -17.70
N SER A 41 -12.44 -19.81 -18.06
CA SER A 41 -13.63 -19.38 -17.33
C SER A 41 -14.42 -20.52 -16.67
N TRP A 42 -13.78 -21.67 -16.42
CA TRP A 42 -14.48 -22.87 -15.94
C TRP A 42 -15.23 -22.68 -14.62
N PHE A 43 -14.72 -21.81 -13.73
CA PHE A 43 -15.34 -21.46 -12.44
C PHE A 43 -16.53 -20.49 -12.57
N LEU A 44 -16.85 -20.05 -13.80
CA LEU A 44 -18.09 -19.35 -14.12
C LEU A 44 -19.22 -20.33 -14.48
N ASP A 45 -18.90 -21.61 -14.78
CA ASP A 45 -19.89 -22.63 -15.11
C ASP A 45 -20.64 -23.07 -13.84
N ASN A 46 -21.87 -22.58 -13.71
CA ASN A 46 -22.71 -22.81 -12.54
C ASN A 46 -22.98 -24.31 -12.28
N VAL A 47 -23.01 -25.18 -13.30
CA VAL A 47 -23.43 -26.58 -13.05
C VAL A 47 -22.33 -27.35 -12.30
N LYS A 48 -21.10 -27.33 -12.81
CA LYS A 48 -19.96 -28.02 -12.18
C LYS A 48 -19.60 -27.43 -10.83
N ILE A 49 -19.66 -26.11 -10.70
CA ILE A 49 -19.39 -25.43 -9.44
C ILE A 49 -20.48 -25.74 -8.42
N CYS A 50 -21.77 -25.73 -8.79
CA CYS A 50 -22.84 -26.11 -7.87
C CYS A 50 -22.68 -27.54 -7.35
N ASP A 51 -22.25 -28.48 -8.18
CA ASP A 51 -22.01 -29.85 -7.74
C ASP A 51 -20.83 -29.94 -6.74
N LEU A 52 -19.73 -29.22 -7.00
CA LEU A 52 -18.58 -29.16 -6.08
C LEU A 52 -18.92 -28.45 -4.76
N LEU A 53 -19.71 -27.38 -4.79
CA LEU A 53 -20.19 -26.69 -3.59
C LEU A 53 -21.13 -27.59 -2.75
N ARG A 54 -22.00 -28.38 -3.41
CA ARG A 54 -22.90 -29.32 -2.73
C ARG A 54 -22.18 -30.46 -2.03
N ASN A 55 -21.05 -30.88 -2.59
CA ASN A 55 -20.23 -31.96 -2.04
C ASN A 55 -19.22 -31.46 -0.99
N ASP A 56 -19.22 -30.16 -0.65
CA ASP A 56 -18.26 -29.51 0.26
C ASP A 56 -16.79 -29.59 -0.21
N ASP A 57 -16.59 -29.75 -1.52
CA ASP A 57 -15.27 -29.82 -2.15
C ASP A 57 -14.70 -28.42 -2.48
N LEU A 58 -15.54 -27.37 -2.38
CA LEU A 58 -15.19 -25.97 -2.61
C LEU A 58 -15.96 -25.04 -1.67
N ASP A 59 -15.33 -23.96 -1.22
CA ASP A 59 -15.99 -22.88 -0.49
C ASP A 59 -16.61 -21.88 -1.49
N GLU A 60 -17.90 -21.58 -1.34
CA GLU A 60 -18.62 -20.62 -2.20
C GLU A 60 -17.95 -19.23 -2.19
N ARG A 61 -17.35 -18.85 -1.05
CA ARG A 61 -16.64 -17.57 -0.92
C ARG A 61 -15.41 -17.55 -1.81
N ASP A 62 -14.59 -18.60 -1.78
CA ASP A 62 -13.39 -18.71 -2.62
C ASP A 62 -13.75 -18.64 -4.10
N VAL A 63 -14.80 -19.35 -4.51
CA VAL A 63 -15.32 -19.28 -5.88
C VAL A 63 -15.71 -17.85 -6.27
N ASN A 64 -16.39 -17.13 -5.38
CA ASN A 64 -16.79 -15.75 -5.63
C ASN A 64 -15.59 -14.78 -5.65
N TYR A 65 -14.55 -15.01 -4.84
CA TYR A 65 -13.27 -14.28 -4.95
C TYR A 65 -12.60 -14.49 -6.31
N TYR A 66 -12.57 -15.73 -6.81
CA TYR A 66 -12.05 -16.04 -8.15
C TYR A 66 -12.89 -15.36 -9.23
N LYS A 67 -14.22 -15.36 -9.11
CA LYS A 67 -15.13 -14.64 -10.03
C LYS A 67 -14.83 -13.15 -10.07
N ALA A 68 -14.72 -12.50 -8.91
CA ALA A 68 -14.41 -11.07 -8.82
C ALA A 68 -13.05 -10.76 -9.46
N SER A 69 -12.02 -11.52 -9.11
CA SER A 69 -10.66 -11.38 -9.65
C SER A 69 -10.62 -11.57 -11.17
N TYR A 70 -11.38 -12.54 -11.70
CA TYR A 70 -11.51 -12.75 -13.14
C TYR A 70 -12.19 -11.58 -13.85
N PHE A 71 -13.27 -11.04 -13.28
CA PHE A 71 -13.92 -9.85 -13.85
C PHE A 71 -12.98 -8.64 -13.84
N CYS A 72 -12.17 -8.47 -12.78
CA CYS A 72 -11.09 -7.48 -12.76
C CYS A 72 -10.08 -7.68 -13.88
N TYR A 73 -9.66 -8.92 -14.13
CA TYR A 73 -8.71 -9.27 -15.20
C TYR A 73 -9.28 -9.02 -16.60
N ARG A 74 -10.58 -9.25 -16.79
CA ARG A 74 -11.32 -9.01 -18.04
C ARG A 74 -11.81 -7.57 -18.21
N ASP A 75 -11.39 -6.67 -17.34
CA ASP A 75 -11.78 -5.26 -17.34
C ASP A 75 -13.27 -5.00 -17.12
N ASP A 76 -14.00 -5.96 -16.54
CA ASP A 76 -15.41 -5.83 -16.17
C ASP A 76 -15.53 -5.46 -14.68
N LYS A 77 -15.09 -4.23 -14.36
CA LYS A 77 -14.95 -3.77 -12.98
C LYS A 77 -16.28 -3.64 -12.23
N ILE A 78 -17.37 -3.32 -12.95
CA ILE A 78 -18.72 -3.24 -12.37
C ILE A 78 -19.19 -4.62 -11.90
N LYS A 79 -18.96 -5.69 -12.68
CA LYS A 79 -19.30 -7.04 -12.20
C LYS A 79 -18.46 -7.44 -11.01
N SER A 80 -17.16 -7.14 -11.01
CA SER A 80 -16.30 -7.40 -9.84
C SER A 80 -16.81 -6.67 -8.60
N TYR A 81 -17.14 -5.39 -8.72
CA TYR A 81 -17.71 -4.59 -7.63
C TYR A 81 -18.97 -5.24 -7.04
N ASN A 82 -19.89 -5.67 -7.90
CA ASN A 82 -21.13 -6.31 -7.45
C ASN A 82 -20.90 -7.65 -6.74
N VAL A 83 -19.88 -8.40 -7.14
CA VAL A 83 -19.50 -9.65 -6.45
C VAL A 83 -18.96 -9.33 -5.04
N PHE A 84 -18.05 -8.39 -4.91
CA PHE A 84 -17.52 -8.00 -3.59
C PHE A 84 -18.59 -7.42 -2.67
N LYS A 85 -19.55 -6.65 -3.22
CA LYS A 85 -20.67 -6.11 -2.44
C LYS A 85 -21.52 -7.23 -1.83
N LYS A 86 -21.80 -8.30 -2.59
CA LYS A 86 -22.53 -9.47 -2.09
C LYS A 86 -21.73 -10.23 -1.03
N LEU A 87 -20.43 -10.42 -1.24
CA LEU A 87 -19.56 -11.09 -0.27
C LEU A 87 -19.54 -10.37 1.08
N LEU A 88 -19.53 -9.03 1.06
CA LEU A 88 -19.54 -8.22 2.27
C LEU A 88 -20.77 -8.44 3.17
N GLU A 89 -21.93 -8.81 2.59
CA GLU A 89 -23.16 -9.11 3.35
C GLU A 89 -23.00 -10.37 4.23
N THR A 90 -22.10 -11.27 3.83
CA THR A 90 -21.85 -12.55 4.52
C THR A 90 -20.60 -12.56 5.38
N ASP A 91 -19.82 -11.47 5.39
CA ASP A 91 -18.56 -11.42 6.13
C ASP A 91 -18.77 -11.28 7.63
N VAL A 92 -18.16 -12.20 8.38
CA VAL A 92 -18.16 -12.17 9.84
C VAL A 92 -16.81 -11.66 10.39
N SER A 93 -15.70 -12.01 9.73
CA SER A 93 -14.34 -11.66 10.18
C SER A 93 -13.94 -10.23 9.82
N PRO A 94 -13.33 -9.46 10.75
CA PRO A 94 -12.77 -8.14 10.45
C PRO A 94 -11.76 -8.12 9.30
N ALA A 95 -10.93 -9.16 9.18
CA ALA A 95 -9.92 -9.25 8.12
C ALA A 95 -10.57 -9.42 6.73
N MET A 96 -11.65 -10.22 6.65
CA MET A 96 -12.42 -10.38 5.42
C MET A 96 -13.13 -9.09 5.04
N LYS A 97 -13.79 -8.43 6.01
CA LYS A 97 -14.41 -7.12 5.80
C LYS A 97 -13.40 -6.10 5.29
N TYR A 98 -12.21 -6.04 5.90
CA TYR A 98 -11.13 -5.17 5.43
C TYR A 98 -10.77 -5.46 3.96
N SER A 99 -10.50 -6.73 3.63
CA SER A 99 -10.14 -7.14 2.27
C SER A 99 -11.20 -6.79 1.22
N HIS A 100 -12.48 -7.04 1.51
CA HIS A 100 -13.57 -6.71 0.59
C HIS A 100 -13.84 -5.22 0.50
N LEU A 101 -13.86 -4.51 1.62
CA LEU A 101 -14.06 -3.05 1.63
C LEU A 101 -12.93 -2.33 0.89
N THR A 102 -11.68 -2.76 1.07
CA THR A 102 -10.54 -2.18 0.32
C THR A 102 -10.65 -2.45 -1.19
N SER A 103 -11.10 -3.65 -1.59
CA SER A 103 -11.33 -3.99 -3.00
C SER A 103 -12.46 -3.16 -3.60
N ILE A 104 -13.58 -3.01 -2.88
CA ILE A 104 -14.71 -2.15 -3.25
C ILE A 104 -14.23 -0.70 -3.40
N PHE A 105 -13.48 -0.19 -2.42
CA PHE A 105 -12.96 1.17 -2.42
C PHE A 105 -12.05 1.42 -3.63
N LYS A 106 -11.05 0.56 -3.86
CA LYS A 106 -10.08 0.72 -4.96
C LYS A 106 -10.79 0.67 -6.33
N LEU A 107 -11.68 -0.30 -6.54
CA LEU A 107 -12.49 -0.37 -7.76
C LEU A 107 -13.37 0.87 -7.96
N SER A 108 -14.02 1.33 -6.89
CA SER A 108 -14.91 2.48 -6.97
C SER A 108 -14.16 3.78 -7.24
N LEU A 109 -12.96 3.92 -6.66
CA LEU A 109 -12.09 5.06 -6.88
C LEU A 109 -11.59 5.09 -8.33
N ASP A 110 -11.22 3.96 -8.91
CA ASP A 110 -10.67 3.87 -10.27
C ASP A 110 -11.70 4.07 -11.36
N GLU A 111 -12.88 3.49 -11.20
CA GLU A 111 -13.96 3.53 -12.20
C GLU A 111 -14.95 4.67 -11.97
N GLY A 112 -14.84 5.40 -10.85
CA GLY A 112 -15.78 6.45 -10.48
C GLY A 112 -17.19 5.91 -10.16
N ILE A 113 -17.28 4.69 -9.60
CA ILE A 113 -18.56 4.06 -9.24
C ILE A 113 -19.23 4.80 -8.07
N LEU A 114 -18.41 5.25 -7.10
CA LEU A 114 -18.85 5.96 -5.92
C LEU A 114 -18.28 7.37 -5.92
N ASP A 115 -19.05 8.30 -5.35
CA ASP A 115 -18.58 9.68 -5.19
C ASP A 115 -17.57 9.83 -4.05
N PHE A 116 -17.00 11.03 -3.92
CA PHE A 116 -16.01 11.33 -2.90
C PHE A 116 -16.53 11.12 -1.46
N ASN A 117 -17.77 11.50 -1.17
CA ASN A 117 -18.32 11.40 0.17
C ASN A 117 -18.59 9.94 0.53
N GLU A 118 -19.06 9.15 -0.43
CA GLU A 118 -19.25 7.70 -0.28
C GLU A 118 -17.92 6.98 -0.05
N LEU A 119 -16.88 7.31 -0.83
CA LEU A 119 -15.54 6.77 -0.66
C LEU A 119 -14.94 7.17 0.69
N LYS A 120 -15.13 8.43 1.11
CA LYS A 120 -14.69 8.94 2.40
C LYS A 120 -15.37 8.20 3.56
N ASP A 121 -16.67 7.97 3.47
CA ASP A 121 -17.42 7.17 4.46
C ASP A 121 -16.87 5.74 4.56
N ILE A 122 -16.71 5.07 3.41
CA ILE A 122 -16.15 3.71 3.39
C ILE A 122 -14.77 3.67 4.03
N LEU A 123 -13.90 4.62 3.69
CA LEU A 123 -12.54 4.65 4.20
C LEU A 123 -12.49 4.88 5.72
N PHE A 124 -13.07 5.98 6.19
CA PHE A 124 -12.90 6.39 7.58
C PHE A 124 -13.86 5.71 8.55
N ASN A 125 -15.09 5.39 8.13
CA ASN A 125 -16.11 4.82 9.01
C ASN A 125 -16.25 3.30 8.90
N LYS A 126 -15.71 2.66 7.85
CA LYS A 126 -15.81 1.20 7.67
C LYS A 126 -14.45 0.52 7.67
N ILE A 127 -13.55 0.91 6.78
CA ILE A 127 -12.23 0.28 6.62
C ILE A 127 -11.38 0.49 7.88
N THR A 128 -11.24 1.73 8.35
CA THR A 128 -10.41 2.04 9.53
C THR A 128 -10.82 1.23 10.77
N ASN A 129 -12.12 0.96 10.94
CA ASN A 129 -12.64 0.15 12.06
C ASN A 129 -12.26 -1.33 11.96
N CYS A 130 -11.84 -1.80 10.78
CA CYS A 130 -11.40 -3.18 10.55
C CYS A 130 -9.88 -3.35 10.67
N VAL A 131 -9.10 -2.27 10.84
CA VAL A 131 -7.63 -2.32 10.92
C VAL A 131 -7.17 -3.01 12.20
N LYS A 132 -6.31 -4.03 12.06
CA LYS A 132 -5.72 -4.81 13.15
C LYS A 132 -4.21 -4.94 13.06
N SER A 133 -3.60 -4.58 11.93
CA SER A 133 -2.16 -4.69 11.69
C SER A 133 -1.57 -3.42 11.09
N LEU A 134 -0.25 -3.23 11.27
CA LEU A 134 0.47 -2.13 10.64
C LEU A 134 0.34 -2.15 9.11
N GLY A 135 0.30 -3.34 8.48
CA GLY A 135 0.09 -3.47 7.04
C GLY A 135 -1.26 -2.89 6.60
N GLU A 136 -2.31 -3.13 7.37
CA GLU A 136 -3.65 -2.58 7.09
C GLU A 136 -3.71 -1.07 7.35
N GLN A 137 -3.00 -0.57 8.37
CA GLN A 137 -2.87 0.87 8.64
C GLN A 137 -2.14 1.60 7.48
N ILE A 138 -1.07 1.00 6.96
CA ILE A 138 -0.37 1.50 5.76
C ILE A 138 -1.32 1.49 4.55
N GLY A 139 -2.13 0.44 4.40
CA GLY A 139 -3.15 0.38 3.35
C GLY A 139 -4.19 1.51 3.47
N VAL A 140 -4.59 1.89 4.68
CA VAL A 140 -5.45 3.07 4.91
C VAL A 140 -4.76 4.36 4.48
N TRP A 141 -3.48 4.55 4.79
CA TRP A 141 -2.73 5.72 4.33
C TRP A 141 -2.61 5.77 2.80
N GLU A 142 -2.39 4.62 2.15
CA GLU A 142 -2.37 4.50 0.68
C GLU A 142 -3.72 4.92 0.08
N MET A 143 -4.82 4.37 0.57
CA MET A 143 -6.16 4.71 0.10
C MET A 143 -6.52 6.18 0.37
N THR A 144 -6.06 6.73 1.49
CA THR A 144 -6.22 8.15 1.83
C THR A 144 -5.49 9.05 0.83
N ALA A 145 -4.24 8.73 0.52
CA ALA A 145 -3.45 9.46 -0.48
C ALA A 145 -4.11 9.40 -1.87
N LEU A 146 -4.55 8.22 -2.31
CA LEU A 146 -5.19 8.05 -3.61
C LEU A 146 -6.53 8.81 -3.71
N LEU A 147 -7.35 8.79 -2.66
CA LEU A 147 -8.62 9.51 -2.62
C LEU A 147 -8.41 11.02 -2.77
N PHE A 148 -7.55 11.59 -1.91
CA PHE A 148 -7.33 13.03 -1.91
C PHE A 148 -6.52 13.51 -3.11
N GLY A 149 -5.65 12.67 -3.68
CA GLY A 149 -4.99 12.93 -4.97
C GLY A 149 -5.98 13.10 -6.12
N LYS A 150 -7.10 12.34 -6.13
CA LYS A 150 -8.17 12.54 -7.12
C LYS A 150 -9.04 13.78 -6.83
N CYS A 151 -9.18 14.20 -5.57
CA CYS A 151 -10.22 15.14 -5.14
C CYS A 151 -9.85 16.63 -5.02
N GLY A 152 -8.71 17.08 -5.56
CA GLY A 152 -8.47 18.51 -5.74
C GLY A 152 -8.07 19.29 -4.47
N ILE A 153 -8.15 20.63 -4.57
CA ILE A 153 -7.50 21.62 -3.66
C ILE A 153 -8.02 21.57 -2.20
N SER A 154 -9.20 21.01 -1.93
CA SER A 154 -9.79 21.05 -0.58
C SER A 154 -9.20 20.06 0.44
N CYS A 155 -8.29 19.18 0.03
CA CYS A 155 -7.78 18.07 0.87
C CYS A 155 -6.25 17.99 0.89
N GLU A 156 -5.56 19.09 0.59
CA GLU A 156 -4.09 19.12 0.44
C GLU A 156 -3.36 18.74 1.73
N LYS A 157 -3.90 19.14 2.89
CA LYS A 157 -3.31 18.81 4.19
C LYS A 157 -3.32 17.31 4.45
N GLU A 158 -4.49 16.68 4.35
CA GLU A 158 -4.66 15.25 4.58
C GLU A 158 -3.91 14.41 3.54
N HIS A 159 -3.87 14.90 2.29
CA HIS A 159 -3.08 14.29 1.24
C HIS A 159 -1.59 14.33 1.58
N LEU A 160 -1.03 15.52 1.86
CA LEU A 160 0.37 15.70 2.23
C LEU A 160 0.75 14.82 3.42
N ARG A 161 -0.08 14.84 4.48
CA ARG A 161 0.12 14.01 5.67
C ARG A 161 0.22 12.53 5.31
N SER A 162 -0.68 12.01 4.49
CA SER A 162 -0.68 10.59 4.09
C SER A 162 0.56 10.22 3.29
N LEU A 163 1.01 11.08 2.37
CA LEU A 163 2.23 10.88 1.59
C LEU A 163 3.49 10.87 2.45
N ILE A 164 3.57 11.78 3.44
CA ILE A 164 4.66 11.81 4.43
C ILE A 164 4.69 10.50 5.23
N LEU A 165 3.54 9.98 5.65
CA LEU A 165 3.48 8.74 6.42
C LEU A 165 3.93 7.52 5.59
N LEU A 166 3.47 7.43 4.33
CA LEU A 166 3.86 6.36 3.41
C LEU A 166 5.36 6.35 3.13
N THR A 167 5.96 7.50 2.88
CA THR A 167 7.40 7.61 2.59
C THR A 167 8.26 7.49 3.86
N SER A 168 7.74 7.89 5.01
CA SER A 168 8.41 7.69 6.30
C SER A 168 8.42 6.23 6.76
N ILE A 169 7.38 5.45 6.44
CA ILE A 169 7.32 4.03 6.83
C ILE A 169 8.08 3.14 5.85
N ASN A 170 7.92 3.39 4.54
CA ASN A 170 8.55 2.64 3.47
C ASN A 170 9.05 3.60 2.41
N ASP A 171 10.35 3.66 2.26
CA ASP A 171 11.04 4.53 1.32
C ASP A 171 11.01 3.93 -0.10
N PHE A 172 9.81 3.77 -0.67
CA PHE A 172 9.60 3.26 -2.02
C PHE A 172 9.46 4.38 -3.03
N SER A 173 10.09 4.21 -4.19
CA SER A 173 10.00 5.17 -5.29
C SER A 173 8.55 5.51 -5.68
N SER A 174 7.66 4.50 -5.67
CA SER A 174 6.25 4.67 -6.00
C SER A 174 5.51 5.63 -5.07
N TYR A 175 5.84 5.66 -3.77
CA TYR A 175 5.20 6.59 -2.83
C TYR A 175 5.72 8.01 -2.99
N TRP A 176 7.00 8.18 -3.30
CA TRP A 176 7.56 9.49 -3.61
C TRP A 176 6.96 10.10 -4.88
N LEU A 177 6.65 9.28 -5.88
CA LEU A 177 5.98 9.75 -7.10
C LEU A 177 4.53 10.18 -6.88
N LEU A 178 3.87 9.77 -5.79
CA LEU A 178 2.51 10.24 -5.48
C LEU A 178 2.47 11.72 -5.10
N PHE A 179 3.60 12.33 -4.69
CA PHE A 179 3.68 13.77 -4.43
C PHE A 179 3.38 14.64 -5.65
N ASP A 180 3.54 14.12 -6.88
CA ASP A 180 3.14 14.82 -8.11
C ASP A 180 1.63 15.09 -8.18
N GLN A 181 0.82 14.33 -7.43
CA GLN A 181 -0.63 14.50 -7.38
C GLN A 181 -1.07 15.58 -6.37
N LEU A 182 -0.16 16.04 -5.51
CA LEU A 182 -0.47 17.08 -4.54
C LEU A 182 -0.65 18.41 -5.28
N LYS A 183 -1.81 19.04 -5.11
CA LYS A 183 -2.16 20.33 -5.74
C LYS A 183 -1.89 21.48 -4.76
N GLY A 184 -1.92 22.70 -5.28
CA GLY A 184 -1.79 23.93 -4.48
C GLY A 184 -0.38 24.24 -3.97
N VAL A 185 0.60 23.38 -4.22
CA VAL A 185 1.99 23.62 -3.85
C VAL A 185 2.64 24.56 -4.86
N SER A 186 2.98 25.76 -4.40
CA SER A 186 3.91 26.63 -5.14
C SER A 186 5.35 26.31 -4.73
N GLY A 187 6.27 26.33 -5.68
CA GLY A 187 7.71 26.17 -5.42
C GLY A 187 8.31 24.99 -6.18
N ASN A 188 9.33 25.29 -7.01
CA ASN A 188 9.95 24.28 -7.88
C ASN A 188 10.73 23.21 -7.11
N ASN A 189 11.15 23.48 -5.87
CA ASN A 189 11.97 22.55 -5.09
C ASN A 189 11.18 21.35 -4.56
N PHE A 190 9.87 21.51 -4.34
CA PHE A 190 9.04 20.43 -3.81
C PHE A 190 8.98 19.26 -4.79
N TYR A 191 8.43 19.49 -5.98
CA TYR A 191 8.30 18.44 -7.01
C TYR A 191 9.66 17.94 -7.48
N LEU A 192 10.63 18.83 -7.69
CA LEU A 192 12.00 18.45 -8.05
C LEU A 192 12.61 17.53 -6.98
N GLY A 193 12.51 17.90 -5.70
CA GLY A 193 13.10 17.13 -4.61
C GLY A 193 12.45 15.75 -4.45
N CYS A 194 11.12 15.68 -4.46
CA CYS A 194 10.39 14.42 -4.39
C CYS A 194 10.72 13.49 -5.57
N ARG A 195 10.78 14.03 -6.79
CA ARG A 195 11.16 13.25 -7.98
C ARG A 195 12.63 12.82 -7.97
N CYS A 196 13.56 13.66 -7.49
CA CYS A 196 14.96 13.26 -7.33
C CYS A 196 15.11 12.13 -6.30
N ARG A 197 14.37 12.17 -5.18
CA ARG A 197 14.35 11.06 -4.23
C ARG A 197 13.79 9.79 -4.85
N ALA A 198 12.68 9.88 -5.57
CA ALA A 198 12.12 8.75 -6.32
C ALA A 198 13.10 8.17 -7.34
N LEU A 199 13.84 9.04 -8.05
CA LEU A 199 14.83 8.66 -9.06
C LEU A 199 15.96 7.82 -8.44
N GLN A 200 16.52 8.25 -7.32
CA GLN A 200 17.56 7.49 -6.62
C GLN A 200 17.03 6.14 -6.11
N LEU A 201 15.80 6.12 -5.58
CA LEU A 201 15.18 4.88 -5.11
C LEU A 201 14.92 3.91 -6.27
N LEU A 202 14.46 4.39 -7.43
CA LEU A 202 14.29 3.55 -8.63
C LEU A 202 15.60 2.89 -9.06
N LEU A 203 16.71 3.62 -8.98
CA LEU A 203 18.03 3.09 -9.28
C LEU A 203 18.41 1.95 -8.31
N ASN A 204 18.33 2.22 -7.00
CA ASN A 204 18.63 1.22 -5.96
C ASN A 204 17.71 -0.01 -6.09
N GLU A 205 16.43 0.20 -6.34
CA GLU A 205 15.44 -0.84 -6.54
C GLU A 205 15.73 -1.67 -7.80
N ALA A 206 16.19 -1.05 -8.89
CA ALA A 206 16.58 -1.74 -10.12
C ALA A 206 17.85 -2.58 -9.92
N GLU A 207 18.84 -2.05 -9.20
CA GLU A 207 20.07 -2.76 -8.84
C GLU A 207 19.79 -4.00 -7.97
N ALA A 208 18.83 -3.89 -7.05
CA ALA A 208 18.40 -4.99 -6.21
C ALA A 208 17.49 -6.02 -6.93
N SER A 209 16.95 -5.69 -8.11
CA SER A 209 16.01 -6.53 -8.86
C SER A 209 16.72 -7.42 -9.89
N LYS A 210 16.02 -8.46 -10.36
CA LYS A 210 16.51 -9.38 -11.41
C LYS A 210 15.45 -9.61 -12.49
N GLY A 211 15.91 -9.95 -13.70
CA GLY A 211 15.04 -10.27 -14.84
C GLY A 211 14.09 -9.12 -15.20
N PHE A 212 12.86 -9.46 -15.57
CA PHE A 212 11.86 -8.50 -16.07
C PHE A 212 11.61 -7.32 -15.11
N LEU A 213 11.69 -7.54 -13.79
CA LEU A 213 11.45 -6.48 -12.80
C LEU A 213 12.56 -5.43 -12.82
N LYS A 214 13.81 -5.86 -13.08
CA LYS A 214 14.94 -4.94 -13.26
C LYS A 214 14.69 -4.06 -14.49
N ASP A 215 14.32 -4.67 -15.61
CA ASP A 215 14.11 -3.96 -16.87
C ASP A 215 13.02 -2.88 -16.74
N ILE A 216 11.88 -3.21 -16.11
CA ILE A 216 10.78 -2.26 -15.85
C ILE A 216 11.26 -1.09 -14.99
N LYS A 217 12.05 -1.34 -13.95
CA LYS A 217 12.54 -0.28 -13.05
C LYS A 217 13.60 0.59 -13.72
N THR A 218 14.50 -0.01 -14.49
CA THR A 218 15.51 0.71 -15.28
C THR A 218 14.84 1.60 -16.33
N GLU A 219 13.81 1.12 -17.01
CA GLU A 219 13.03 1.93 -17.95
C GLU A 219 12.36 3.13 -17.25
N LYS A 220 11.70 2.89 -16.11
CA LYS A 220 11.10 3.96 -15.29
C LYS A 220 12.13 4.99 -14.83
N TYR A 221 13.31 4.55 -14.41
CA TYR A 221 14.42 5.42 -14.02
C TYR A 221 14.82 6.35 -15.17
N TYR A 222 15.10 5.81 -16.35
CA TYR A 222 15.54 6.64 -17.49
C TYR A 222 14.44 7.58 -17.96
N LYS A 223 13.19 7.14 -17.95
CA LYS A 223 12.04 7.99 -18.27
C LYS A 223 11.97 9.21 -17.33
N LEU A 224 11.97 8.97 -16.01
CA LEU A 224 11.91 10.04 -15.02
C LEU A 224 13.14 10.96 -15.09
N ARG A 225 14.33 10.40 -15.32
CA ARG A 225 15.56 11.19 -15.48
C ARG A 225 15.45 12.14 -16.67
N ASN A 226 14.99 11.65 -17.81
CA ASN A 226 14.86 12.47 -19.02
C ASN A 226 13.83 13.59 -18.82
N GLU A 227 12.67 13.29 -18.23
CA GLU A 227 11.64 14.29 -17.88
C GLU A 227 12.22 15.39 -16.98
N LEU A 228 12.98 15.01 -15.95
CA LEU A 228 13.63 15.97 -15.05
C LEU A 228 14.72 16.81 -15.75
N VAL A 229 15.51 16.21 -16.64
CA VAL A 229 16.58 16.91 -17.37
C VAL A 229 15.99 17.94 -18.32
N GLU A 230 14.90 17.60 -18.99
CA GLU A 230 14.17 18.50 -19.87
C GLU A 230 13.54 19.67 -19.09
N GLU A 231 12.98 19.42 -17.90
CA GLU A 231 12.26 20.43 -17.12
C GLU A 231 13.19 21.34 -16.30
N TYR A 232 14.26 20.80 -15.69
CA TYR A 232 15.08 21.50 -14.69
C TYR A 232 16.55 21.64 -15.08
N GLY A 233 17.04 20.84 -16.04
CA GLY A 233 18.46 20.74 -16.40
C GLY A 233 19.29 19.92 -15.41
N GLU A 234 20.35 19.28 -15.92
CA GLU A 234 21.20 18.35 -15.16
C GLU A 234 21.76 18.96 -13.87
N LYS A 235 22.26 20.20 -13.93
CA LYS A 235 22.88 20.86 -12.77
C LYS A 235 21.93 20.97 -11.58
N ARG A 236 20.66 21.31 -11.84
CA ARG A 236 19.66 21.49 -10.78
C ARG A 236 19.22 20.16 -10.19
N ILE A 237 19.15 19.12 -11.02
CA ILE A 237 18.90 17.75 -10.59
C ILE A 237 20.03 17.27 -9.67
N ASP A 238 21.29 17.52 -10.03
CA ASP A 238 22.44 17.12 -9.22
C ASP A 238 22.45 17.80 -7.84
N GLU A 239 22.13 19.09 -7.80
CA GLU A 239 21.99 19.86 -6.56
C GLU A 239 20.84 19.30 -5.68
N ALA A 240 19.65 19.11 -6.26
CA ALA A 240 18.50 18.56 -5.53
C ALA A 240 18.75 17.11 -5.06
N SER A 241 19.42 16.29 -5.87
CA SER A 241 19.74 14.90 -5.52
C SER A 241 20.71 14.82 -4.35
N LYS A 242 21.71 15.72 -4.28
CA LYS A 242 22.63 15.80 -3.13
C LYS A 242 21.90 16.12 -1.83
N GLU A 243 20.95 17.05 -1.86
CA GLU A 243 20.18 17.41 -0.67
C GLU A 243 19.19 16.31 -0.26
N MET A 244 18.43 15.79 -1.22
CA MET A 244 17.35 14.83 -0.97
C MET A 244 17.83 13.41 -0.71
N CYS A 245 19.03 13.04 -1.19
CA CYS A 245 19.56 11.69 -1.09
C CYS A 245 20.84 11.61 -0.26
N LYS A 246 21.17 12.65 0.53
CA LYS A 246 22.38 12.68 1.39
C LYS A 246 22.54 11.43 2.27
N ASP A 247 21.44 10.89 2.77
CA ASP A 247 21.38 9.69 3.61
C ASP A 247 21.57 8.38 2.84
N ILE A 248 21.27 8.36 1.54
CA ILE A 248 21.48 7.21 0.66
C ILE A 248 22.88 7.25 0.04
N LEU A 249 23.33 8.45 -0.36
CA LEU A 249 24.58 8.66 -1.10
C LEU A 249 25.83 8.65 -0.19
N ASN A 250 25.70 9.04 1.08
CA ASN A 250 26.82 9.05 2.04
C ASN A 250 27.05 7.69 2.71
N ILE A 251 27.40 6.67 1.91
CA ILE A 251 27.84 5.36 2.45
C ILE A 251 29.25 5.47 3.09
N HIS A 252 29.95 6.60 3.00
CA HIS A 252 31.35 6.78 3.44
C HIS A 252 31.64 7.99 4.34
N THR A 253 30.69 8.52 5.10
CA THR A 253 31.00 9.55 6.12
C THR A 253 30.65 9.08 7.52
N GLU A 254 31.72 8.93 8.30
CA GLU A 254 31.72 8.63 9.73
C GLU A 254 30.77 9.57 10.50
N LYS A 255 30.03 8.98 11.45
CA LYS A 255 29.17 9.61 12.46
C LYS A 255 27.87 10.24 11.95
N VAL A 256 26.89 9.39 11.66
CA VAL A 256 25.46 9.74 11.77
C VAL A 256 24.85 8.83 12.84
N GLU A 257 25.22 9.04 14.11
CA GLU A 257 24.59 8.36 15.26
C GLU A 257 23.26 9.02 15.68
N GLU A 258 22.81 10.10 15.03
CA GLU A 258 21.63 10.87 15.48
C GLU A 258 20.40 10.77 14.58
N LEU A 259 20.49 10.18 13.38
CA LEU A 259 19.30 10.00 12.52
C LEU A 259 18.84 8.55 12.60
N PRO A 260 17.63 8.28 13.12
CA PRO A 260 17.11 6.92 13.11
C PRO A 260 17.02 6.45 11.66
N PRO A 261 17.40 5.18 11.38
CA PRO A 261 17.35 4.65 10.02
C PRO A 261 15.93 4.86 9.46
N PRO A 262 15.78 5.09 8.13
CA PRO A 262 14.47 5.26 7.48
C PRO A 262 13.52 4.08 7.70
N HIS A 263 14.00 2.98 8.29
CA HIS A 263 13.24 1.76 8.59
C HIS A 263 13.13 1.46 10.09
N ALA A 264 13.54 2.36 10.99
CA ALA A 264 13.39 2.17 12.45
C ALA A 264 11.94 1.90 12.87
N CYS A 265 10.97 2.35 12.06
CA CYS A 265 9.55 2.09 12.28
C CYS A 265 9.09 0.65 11.96
N LYS A 266 9.93 -0.20 11.35
CA LYS A 266 9.63 -1.62 11.08
C LYS A 266 9.72 -2.52 12.32
N MET A 267 10.36 -2.06 13.40
CA MET A 267 10.84 -2.94 14.46
C MET A 267 9.72 -3.62 15.27
N ASP A 268 8.52 -3.03 15.37
CA ASP A 268 7.49 -3.57 16.27
C ASP A 268 6.29 -4.23 15.58
N GLY A 269 6.08 -4.07 14.27
CA GLY A 269 4.88 -4.59 13.56
C GLY A 269 3.53 -4.05 14.07
N CYS A 270 3.53 -3.27 15.16
CA CYS A 270 2.38 -2.69 15.81
C CYS A 270 1.83 -1.47 15.06
N LEU A 271 0.54 -1.24 15.26
CA LEU A 271 -0.15 -0.03 14.83
C LEU A 271 0.55 1.21 15.40
N LYS A 272 0.71 2.23 14.55
CA LYS A 272 1.28 3.51 14.97
C LYS A 272 0.24 4.33 15.71
N THR A 273 0.60 4.80 16.90
CA THR A 273 -0.19 5.75 17.68
C THR A 273 -0.10 7.16 17.09
N ASP A 274 -1.00 8.06 17.48
CA ASP A 274 -0.96 9.47 17.03
C ASP A 274 0.36 10.17 17.40
N GLU A 275 0.94 9.85 18.56
CA GLU A 275 2.24 10.36 18.99
C GLU A 275 3.35 9.90 18.03
N GLN A 276 3.36 8.61 17.68
CA GLN A 276 4.33 8.06 16.73
C GLN A 276 4.14 8.63 15.33
N ILE A 277 2.90 8.82 14.89
CA ILE A 277 2.55 9.47 13.62
C ILE A 277 3.09 10.91 13.58
N ASN A 278 2.88 11.69 14.64
CA ASN A 278 3.40 13.06 14.72
C ASN A 278 4.94 13.09 14.73
N LEU A 279 5.58 12.14 15.43
CA LEU A 279 7.04 12.00 15.41
C LEU A 279 7.56 11.66 14.00
N MET A 280 6.88 10.76 13.28
CA MET A 280 7.22 10.44 11.88
C MET A 280 7.16 11.69 10.98
N ILE A 281 6.10 12.50 11.13
CA ILE A 281 5.94 13.75 10.36
C ILE A 281 7.07 14.74 10.68
N ASN A 282 7.36 14.97 11.96
CA ASN A 282 8.42 15.89 12.37
C ASN A 282 9.81 15.44 11.89
N ASN A 283 10.08 14.14 11.95
CA ASN A 283 11.31 13.55 11.44
C ASN A 283 11.44 13.73 9.92
N PHE A 284 10.35 13.54 9.18
CA PHE A 284 10.33 13.77 7.73
C PHE A 284 10.67 15.23 7.38
N ILE A 285 10.00 16.18 8.03
CA ILE A 285 10.23 17.63 7.79
C ILE A 285 11.68 18.00 8.08
N SER A 286 12.23 17.49 9.20
CA SER A 286 13.61 17.76 9.62
C SER A 286 14.64 17.13 8.68
N ARG A 287 14.33 15.95 8.11
CA ARG A 287 15.22 15.20 7.22
C ARG A 287 15.30 15.82 5.83
N TYR A 288 14.18 16.32 5.31
CA TYR A 288 14.05 16.83 3.94
C TYR A 288 13.71 18.32 3.90
N PRO A 289 14.53 19.21 4.50
CA PRO A 289 14.23 20.65 4.51
C PRO A 289 14.15 21.26 3.11
N PHE A 290 14.88 20.68 2.14
CA PHE A 290 14.95 21.17 0.74
C PHE A 290 13.57 21.34 0.09
N ILE A 291 12.66 20.38 0.27
CA ILE A 291 11.32 20.43 -0.34
C ILE A 291 10.40 21.46 0.33
N PHE A 292 10.77 21.99 1.50
CA PHE A 292 10.03 23.03 2.22
C PHE A 292 10.56 24.46 1.94
N ILE A 293 11.68 24.59 1.22
CA ILE A 293 12.25 25.90 0.86
C ILE A 293 11.36 26.56 -0.20
N ASP A 294 10.95 27.80 0.07
CA ASP A 294 10.10 28.63 -0.81
C ASP A 294 8.78 27.96 -1.23
N SER A 295 8.32 26.98 -0.43
CA SER A 295 7.09 26.25 -0.69
C SER A 295 5.91 26.75 0.14
N ASN A 296 4.74 26.94 -0.46
CA ASN A 296 3.49 27.19 0.27
C ASN A 296 2.79 25.86 0.58
N LEU A 297 3.46 24.99 1.33
CA LEU A 297 2.86 23.72 1.74
C LEU A 297 1.84 23.93 2.87
N PRO A 298 0.70 23.22 2.87
CA PRO A 298 -0.17 23.19 4.03
C PRO A 298 0.60 22.58 5.21
N SER A 299 0.36 23.08 6.43
CA SER A 299 0.92 22.44 7.63
C SER A 299 0.35 21.02 7.75
N PRO A 300 1.19 19.97 7.72
CA PRO A 300 0.74 18.57 7.84
C PRO A 300 0.11 18.23 9.21
#